data_AF-A0A3E0PR37-F1
#
_entry.id   AF-A0A3E0PR37-F1
#
_cell.length_a   1.000
_cell.length_b   1.000
_cell.length_c   1.000
_cell.angle_alpha   90.00
_cell.angle_beta   90.00
_cell.angle_gamma   90.00
#
_symmetry.space_group_name_H-M   'P 1'
#
loop_
_entity.id
_entity.type
_entity.pdbx_description
1 polymer ?
#
loop_
_entity_poly.entity_id
_entity_poly.type
_entity_poly.pdbx_seq_one_letter_code
_entity_poly.pdbx_strand_id
1 'polypeptide(L)'
;NASQLIGFRHVTESDMLGQATIEATVVETALVAESEVDFSTEGLFFIAKPGGIVIDERDRCPVTTPGQGFTPPDGYPATPTEPGHLWFGKDDLWTLLPTDGNYQPRKSVWWSVNFPGGGEEPNPPILVTHSLLNAGRDVTRCSDAPTNAYSDRDGWFMLATIDPNSGGCWQVTAIYKGASLTYVYYSEGPVDPEEFGVVPSVVGITLERAIVELSASGYQAIPLDSDDPYTEVCAQEPGAGVELDPGSVVSLRTAAAIWCDALLDPSISPNTRFDTYTDDLGRTWYATSCPDADVLLRAGVDHADALPKEGATDYVSAADSQETFAVTGADSWGVTSSAVGIRHGDVWYTDEDGEVRVRWFRDYLIEAYIDDPANCPSVPYTWNGVPVAFTLEDTE
;
A
#
# COMPACT_ATOMS: atom_id res chain seq x y z
N ASN A 1 -34.16 -19.24 -8.62
CA ASN A 1 -35.49 -19.87 -8.58
C ASN A 1 -35.45 -21.26 -9.18
N ALA A 2 -35.07 -22.26 -8.38
CA ALA A 2 -35.36 -23.68 -8.55
C ALA A 2 -34.96 -24.37 -7.23
N SER A 3 -35.88 -24.43 -6.26
CA SER A 3 -35.68 -25.17 -5.02
C SER A 3 -36.11 -26.61 -5.27
N GLN A 4 -35.17 -27.56 -5.35
CA GLN A 4 -35.49 -28.98 -5.35
C GLN A 4 -35.68 -29.45 -3.91
N LEU A 5 -36.93 -29.80 -3.57
CA LEU A 5 -37.28 -30.48 -2.33
C LEU A 5 -36.85 -31.95 -2.42
N ILE A 6 -35.93 -32.37 -1.55
CA ILE A 6 -35.73 -33.80 -1.28
C ILE A 6 -36.76 -34.20 -0.23
N GLY A 7 -37.85 -34.84 -0.66
CA GLY A 7 -38.87 -35.38 0.24
C GLY A 7 -38.45 -36.75 0.78
N PHE A 8 -38.08 -36.83 2.07
CA PHE A 8 -37.93 -38.11 2.74
C PHE A 8 -39.29 -38.61 3.20
N ARG A 9 -39.73 -39.77 2.66
CA ARG A 9 -40.93 -40.46 3.11
C ARG A 9 -40.55 -41.36 4.29
N HIS A 10 -41.10 -41.08 5.47
CA HIS A 10 -40.94 -41.95 6.63
C HIS A 10 -41.78 -43.22 6.41
N VAL A 11 -41.12 -44.38 6.31
CA VAL A 11 -41.79 -45.69 6.22
C VAL A 11 -41.88 -46.27 7.63
N THR A 12 -43.09 -46.63 8.06
CA THR A 12 -43.34 -47.32 9.34
C THR A 12 -43.40 -48.83 9.15
N GLU A 13 -43.17 -49.58 10.22
CA GLU A 13 -42.98 -51.03 10.30
C GLU A 13 -44.15 -51.92 9.81
N SER A 14 -45.26 -51.35 9.31
CA SER A 14 -46.42 -52.12 8.83
C SER A 14 -46.37 -52.53 7.36
N ASP A 15 -45.35 -52.13 6.58
CA ASP A 15 -45.31 -52.37 5.12
C ASP A 15 -44.59 -53.67 4.69
N MET A 16 -44.30 -54.59 5.62
CA MET A 16 -43.44 -55.76 5.36
C MET A 16 -44.02 -56.94 4.56
N LEU A 17 -45.14 -56.82 3.82
CA LEU A 17 -45.67 -57.96 3.03
C LEU A 17 -46.18 -57.63 1.62
N GLY A 18 -45.69 -56.58 0.97
CA GLY A 18 -45.92 -56.34 -0.46
C GLY A 18 -44.63 -55.98 -1.18
N GLN A 19 -44.27 -56.74 -2.22
CA GLN A 19 -43.20 -56.36 -3.14
C GLN A 19 -43.49 -54.98 -3.73
N ALA A 20 -42.84 -53.94 -3.20
CA ALA A 20 -42.80 -52.62 -3.82
C ALA A 20 -41.58 -52.58 -4.74
N THR A 21 -41.82 -52.64 -6.05
CA THR A 21 -40.81 -52.33 -7.06
C THR A 21 -40.60 -50.81 -7.04
N ILE A 22 -39.44 -50.35 -6.55
CA ILE A 22 -39.03 -48.95 -6.66
C ILE A 22 -38.38 -48.80 -8.04
N GLU A 23 -39.09 -48.20 -8.99
CA GLU A 23 -38.46 -47.69 -10.21
C GLU A 23 -37.73 -46.39 -9.87
N ALA A 24 -36.43 -46.49 -9.64
CA ALA A 24 -35.56 -45.32 -9.60
C ALA A 24 -35.29 -44.88 -11.05
N THR A 25 -35.87 -43.75 -11.45
CA THR A 25 -35.46 -43.06 -12.68
C THR A 25 -34.07 -42.47 -12.44
N VAL A 26 -33.05 -43.12 -13.00
CA VAL A 26 -31.68 -42.61 -13.04
C VAL A 26 -31.68 -41.38 -13.96
N VAL A 27 -31.60 -40.19 -13.37
CA VAL A 27 -31.23 -38.98 -14.10
C VAL A 27 -29.71 -38.95 -14.16
N GLU A 28 -29.18 -38.70 -15.35
CA GLU A 28 -27.79 -38.88 -15.79
C GLU A 28 -26.70 -38.51 -14.75
N THR A 29 -25.89 -39.53 -14.47
CA THR A 29 -24.46 -39.54 -14.12
C THR A 29 -23.74 -38.20 -13.96
N ALA A 30 -23.40 -37.87 -12.72
CA ALA A 30 -22.15 -37.19 -12.37
C ALA A 30 -21.32 -38.14 -11.49
N LEU A 31 -20.01 -38.17 -11.72
CA LEU A 31 -19.04 -39.10 -11.14
C LEU A 31 -19.22 -39.30 -9.63
N VAL A 32 -19.48 -40.54 -9.22
CA VAL A 32 -19.21 -40.99 -7.84
C VAL A 32 -17.90 -41.76 -7.89
N ALA A 33 -16.88 -41.23 -7.22
CA ALA A 33 -15.61 -41.93 -7.02
C ALA A 33 -15.87 -43.26 -6.29
N GLU A 34 -15.22 -44.32 -6.76
CA GLU A 34 -15.32 -45.66 -6.20
C GLU A 34 -14.86 -45.67 -4.74
N SER A 35 -15.79 -45.79 -3.80
CA SER A 35 -15.50 -46.29 -2.46
C SER A 35 -16.03 -47.71 -2.37
N GLU A 36 -15.15 -48.67 -2.07
CA GLU A 36 -15.54 -50.07 -1.79
C GLU A 36 -16.53 -50.09 -0.62
N VAL A 37 -17.72 -50.66 -0.85
CA VAL A 37 -18.73 -50.88 0.19
C VAL A 37 -18.84 -52.38 0.44
N ASP A 38 -18.39 -52.82 1.62
CA ASP A 38 -18.57 -54.17 2.10
C ASP A 38 -19.90 -54.28 2.87
N PHE A 39 -20.76 -55.21 2.46
CA PHE A 39 -22.10 -55.39 3.02
C PHE A 39 -22.11 -56.57 3.99
N SER A 40 -22.14 -56.28 5.30
CA SER A 40 -22.52 -57.28 6.31
C SER A 40 -23.92 -56.97 6.87
N THR A 41 -24.77 -57.98 6.87
CA THR A 41 -26.18 -57.93 7.24
C THR A 41 -26.37 -57.99 8.76
N GLU A 42 -26.05 -56.93 9.51
CA GLU A 42 -26.71 -56.63 10.79
C GLU A 42 -26.74 -55.10 10.97
N GLY A 43 -27.88 -54.58 11.44
CA GLY A 43 -28.28 -53.18 11.33
C GLY A 43 -27.24 -52.15 11.75
N LEU A 44 -26.79 -51.34 10.79
CA LEU A 44 -26.09 -50.08 11.01
C LEU A 44 -26.98 -48.91 10.58
N PHE A 45 -27.32 -48.05 11.53
CA PHE A 45 -27.78 -46.70 11.23
C PHE A 45 -26.58 -45.91 10.70
N PHE A 46 -26.53 -45.64 9.40
CA PHE A 46 -25.58 -44.69 8.84
C PHE A 46 -26.09 -43.28 9.11
N ILE A 47 -25.51 -42.59 10.09
CA ILE A 47 -25.54 -41.13 10.11
C ILE A 47 -24.50 -40.71 9.06
N ALA A 48 -24.91 -40.63 7.80
CA ALA A 48 -24.14 -39.90 6.81
C ALA A 48 -24.08 -38.45 7.31
N LYS A 49 -22.91 -38.00 7.79
CA LYS A 49 -22.67 -36.57 7.88
C LYS A 49 -22.92 -36.03 6.48
N PRO A 50 -23.78 -35.03 6.28
CA PRO A 50 -23.93 -34.41 4.97
C PRO A 50 -22.61 -33.72 4.65
N GLY A 51 -21.70 -34.44 3.98
CA GLY A 51 -20.57 -33.85 3.31
C GLY A 51 -21.14 -33.09 2.12
N GLY A 52 -21.40 -31.80 2.32
CA GLY A 52 -21.81 -30.93 1.23
C GLY A 52 -20.75 -31.01 0.13
N ILE A 53 -21.19 -31.15 -1.12
CA ILE A 53 -20.30 -31.00 -2.27
C ILE A 53 -19.83 -29.54 -2.25
N VAL A 54 -18.57 -29.32 -1.88
CA VAL A 54 -17.93 -28.02 -2.01
C VAL A 54 -17.61 -27.85 -3.48
N ILE A 55 -18.42 -27.03 -4.17
CA ILE A 55 -18.12 -26.61 -5.53
C ILE A 55 -17.17 -25.41 -5.40
N ASP A 56 -15.99 -25.50 -5.99
CA ASP A 56 -15.04 -24.38 -6.03
C ASP A 56 -15.71 -23.18 -6.72
N GLU A 57 -15.73 -22.01 -6.09
CA GLU A 57 -16.31 -20.81 -6.68
C GLU A 57 -15.60 -20.40 -7.97
N ARG A 58 -14.33 -20.79 -8.13
CA ARG A 58 -13.57 -20.63 -9.37
C ARG A 58 -14.24 -21.34 -10.54
N ASP A 59 -14.78 -22.54 -10.32
CA ASP A 59 -15.46 -23.33 -11.37
C ASP A 59 -16.77 -22.69 -11.83
N ARG A 60 -17.31 -21.74 -11.06
CA ARG A 60 -18.54 -21.00 -11.39
C ARG A 60 -18.26 -19.65 -12.06
N CYS A 61 -17.03 -19.15 -11.99
CA CYS A 61 -16.68 -17.88 -12.60
C CYS A 61 -16.49 -18.08 -14.12
N PRO A 62 -17.23 -17.35 -14.98
CA PRO A 62 -17.02 -17.41 -16.42
C PRO A 62 -15.76 -16.63 -16.85
N VAL A 63 -14.60 -17.07 -16.36
CA VAL A 63 -13.29 -16.46 -16.62
C VAL A 63 -13.06 -16.39 -18.13
N THR A 64 -12.69 -15.20 -18.59
CA THR A 64 -12.36 -14.96 -20.00
C THR A 64 -10.97 -15.48 -20.28
N THR A 65 -10.89 -16.55 -21.07
CA THR A 65 -9.64 -17.00 -21.67
C THR A 65 -9.53 -16.41 -23.08
N PRO A 66 -8.43 -15.71 -23.41
CA PRO A 66 -8.23 -15.25 -24.78
C PRO A 66 -8.07 -16.48 -25.69
N GLY A 67 -9.06 -16.71 -26.57
CA GLY A 67 -9.07 -17.86 -27.48
C GLY A 67 -7.98 -17.76 -28.54
N GLN A 68 -8.37 -17.53 -29.79
CA GLN A 68 -7.39 -17.10 -30.79
C GLN A 68 -6.99 -15.66 -30.46
N GLY A 69 -5.78 -15.47 -29.91
CA GLY A 69 -5.28 -14.16 -29.50
C GLY A 69 -5.41 -13.11 -30.61
N PHE A 70 -5.65 -11.87 -30.21
CA PHE A 70 -5.64 -10.72 -31.10
C PHE A 70 -4.21 -10.46 -31.61
N THR A 71 -4.06 -10.00 -32.85
CA THR A 71 -2.77 -9.49 -33.35
C THR A 71 -2.90 -7.97 -33.48
N PRO A 72 -2.17 -7.21 -32.66
CA PRO A 72 -2.14 -5.76 -32.77
C PRO A 72 -1.73 -5.29 -34.17
N PRO A 73 -2.21 -4.13 -34.61
CA PRO A 73 -1.82 -3.55 -35.90
C PRO A 73 -0.32 -3.16 -35.90
N ASP A 74 0.19 -2.88 -37.11
CA ASP A 74 1.58 -2.47 -37.32
C ASP A 74 1.96 -1.29 -36.41
N GLY A 75 3.15 -1.38 -35.80
CA GLY A 75 3.65 -0.41 -34.81
C GLY A 75 3.55 -0.88 -33.36
N TYR A 76 2.82 -1.97 -33.11
CA TYR A 76 2.78 -2.65 -31.81
C TYR A 76 3.38 -4.05 -31.90
N PRO A 77 3.77 -4.68 -30.77
CA PRO A 77 4.32 -6.02 -30.79
C PRO A 77 3.29 -7.06 -31.24
N ALA A 78 3.65 -7.85 -32.25
CA ALA A 78 2.79 -8.92 -32.77
C ALA A 78 2.48 -9.99 -31.71
N THR A 79 3.34 -10.14 -30.69
CA THR A 79 3.19 -11.07 -29.58
C THR A 79 3.43 -10.35 -28.25
N PRO A 80 2.70 -10.71 -27.18
CA PRO A 80 2.94 -10.14 -25.88
C PRO A 80 4.35 -10.32 -25.34
N THR A 81 4.68 -9.43 -24.41
CA THR A 81 5.97 -9.45 -23.73
C THR A 81 6.11 -10.59 -22.73
N GLU A 82 5.01 -10.89 -22.06
CA GLU A 82 4.93 -11.85 -20.98
C GLU A 82 4.56 -13.26 -21.51
N PRO A 83 5.38 -14.29 -21.24
CA PRO A 83 5.02 -15.67 -21.55
C PRO A 83 3.69 -16.07 -20.92
N GLY A 84 2.93 -16.92 -21.60
CA GLY A 84 1.63 -17.39 -21.10
C GLY A 84 0.51 -16.34 -21.17
N HIS A 85 0.71 -15.24 -21.91
CA HIS A 85 -0.33 -14.26 -22.16
C HIS A 85 -0.65 -14.12 -23.64
N LEU A 86 -1.86 -13.66 -23.94
CA LEU A 86 -2.32 -13.31 -25.28
C LEU A 86 -2.95 -11.91 -25.28
N TRP A 87 -2.82 -11.22 -26.40
CA TRP A 87 -3.59 -10.01 -26.62
C TRP A 87 -5.07 -10.35 -26.72
N PHE A 88 -5.91 -9.52 -26.09
CA PHE A 88 -7.35 -9.67 -26.08
C PHE A 88 -7.99 -8.33 -26.44
N GLY A 89 -8.84 -8.31 -27.47
CA GLY A 89 -9.55 -7.11 -27.89
C GLY A 89 -9.56 -6.92 -29.40
N LYS A 90 -9.52 -5.66 -29.83
CA LYS A 90 -9.53 -5.20 -31.23
C LYS A 90 -8.65 -3.95 -31.35
N ASP A 91 -8.39 -3.52 -32.58
CA ASP A 91 -7.58 -2.32 -32.88
C ASP A 91 -7.99 -1.08 -32.08
N ASP A 92 -9.28 -0.87 -31.85
CA ASP A 92 -9.74 0.33 -31.15
C ASP A 92 -9.46 0.29 -29.63
N LEU A 93 -9.35 -0.90 -29.03
CA LEU A 93 -9.01 -1.10 -27.62
C LEU A 93 -8.66 -2.57 -27.36
N TRP A 94 -7.48 -2.83 -26.80
CA TRP A 94 -7.06 -4.17 -26.38
C TRP A 94 -6.25 -4.15 -25.08
N THR A 95 -6.15 -5.31 -24.45
CA THR A 95 -5.44 -5.56 -23.20
C THR A 95 -4.62 -6.85 -23.32
N LEU A 96 -3.84 -7.14 -22.30
CA LEU A 96 -3.13 -8.39 -22.10
C LEU A 96 -3.90 -9.28 -21.12
N LEU A 97 -4.12 -10.56 -21.46
CA LEU A 97 -4.73 -11.55 -20.55
C LEU A 97 -3.91 -12.84 -20.50
N PRO A 98 -3.81 -13.50 -19.34
CA PRO A 98 -3.17 -14.79 -19.18
C PRO A 98 -4.00 -15.89 -19.86
N THR A 99 -3.33 -16.87 -20.46
CA THR A 99 -3.98 -17.96 -21.19
C THR A 99 -4.65 -18.99 -20.28
N ASP A 100 -4.24 -19.08 -19.02
CA ASP A 100 -4.81 -19.98 -18.01
C ASP A 100 -5.99 -19.34 -17.24
N GLY A 101 -6.28 -18.05 -17.49
CA GLY A 101 -7.33 -17.30 -16.80
C GLY A 101 -6.98 -16.86 -15.37
N ASN A 102 -5.75 -17.12 -14.90
CA ASN A 102 -5.32 -16.72 -13.55
C ASN A 102 -4.77 -15.28 -13.56
N TYR A 103 -5.65 -14.32 -13.30
CA TYR A 103 -5.33 -12.89 -13.37
C TYR A 103 -5.01 -12.33 -11.99
N GLN A 104 -3.75 -11.92 -11.77
CA GLN A 104 -3.28 -11.35 -10.50
C GLN A 104 -2.74 -9.90 -10.52
N PRO A 105 -3.08 -9.00 -11.46
CA PRO A 105 -2.47 -7.67 -11.44
C PRO A 105 -3.27 -6.66 -10.60
N ARG A 106 -2.53 -5.77 -9.93
CA ARG A 106 -3.07 -4.54 -9.29
C ARG A 106 -3.39 -3.42 -10.28
N LYS A 107 -2.89 -3.53 -11.51
CA LYS A 107 -3.04 -2.55 -12.58
C LYS A 107 -3.31 -3.25 -13.90
N SER A 108 -4.28 -2.74 -14.63
CA SER A 108 -4.61 -3.18 -15.98
C SER A 108 -3.89 -2.30 -16.99
N VAL A 109 -3.38 -2.92 -18.04
CA VAL A 109 -2.65 -2.28 -19.14
C VAL A 109 -3.50 -2.30 -20.39
N TRP A 110 -3.59 -1.16 -21.07
CA TRP A 110 -4.48 -0.99 -22.22
C TRP A 110 -3.78 -0.29 -23.37
N TRP A 111 -4.11 -0.71 -24.59
CA TRP A 111 -3.62 -0.11 -25.82
C TRP A 111 -4.79 0.23 -26.74
N SER A 112 -4.56 1.20 -27.62
CA SER A 112 -5.51 1.61 -28.65
C SER A 112 -4.73 2.27 -29.78
N VAL A 113 -5.10 2.03 -31.05
CA VAL A 113 -4.55 2.80 -32.18
C VAL A 113 -4.88 4.29 -32.10
N ASN A 114 -5.86 4.65 -31.28
CA ASN A 114 -6.29 6.02 -31.05
C ASN A 114 -5.58 6.67 -29.85
N PHE A 115 -4.66 5.96 -29.16
CA PHE A 115 -3.83 6.53 -28.11
C PHE A 115 -2.55 7.11 -28.72
N PRO A 116 -2.35 8.44 -28.73
CA PRO A 116 -1.19 9.08 -29.37
C PRO A 116 0.12 8.86 -28.60
N GLY A 117 0.05 8.26 -27.41
CA GLY A 117 1.18 8.04 -26.51
C GLY A 117 1.22 9.03 -25.35
N GLY A 118 1.99 8.69 -24.32
CA GLY A 118 2.02 9.43 -23.06
C GLY A 118 2.61 10.84 -23.14
N GLY A 119 3.41 11.12 -24.19
CA GLY A 119 3.93 12.47 -24.44
C GLY A 119 2.86 13.47 -24.88
N GLU A 120 1.86 13.03 -25.64
CA GLU A 120 0.75 13.87 -26.10
C GLU A 120 -0.47 13.78 -25.15
N GLU A 121 -0.68 12.61 -24.55
CA GLU A 121 -1.82 12.33 -23.71
C GLU A 121 -1.36 11.71 -22.37
N PRO A 122 -0.79 12.52 -21.45
CA PRO A 122 -0.22 12.03 -20.19
C PRO A 122 -1.27 11.45 -19.23
N ASN A 123 -2.52 11.89 -19.34
CA ASN A 123 -3.65 11.42 -18.53
C ASN A 123 -4.75 10.93 -19.49
N PRO A 124 -4.65 9.69 -20.00
CA PRO A 124 -5.61 9.18 -20.97
C PRO A 124 -7.00 9.10 -20.35
N PRO A 125 -8.07 9.58 -21.03
CA PRO A 125 -9.44 9.50 -20.52
C PRO A 125 -10.02 8.09 -20.71
N ILE A 126 -9.27 7.04 -20.33
CA ILE A 126 -9.77 5.68 -20.26
C ILE A 126 -10.57 5.51 -18.97
N LEU A 127 -11.80 5.04 -19.09
CA LEU A 127 -12.63 4.68 -17.94
C LEU A 127 -12.59 3.16 -17.78
N VAL A 128 -12.03 2.66 -16.68
CA VAL A 128 -12.08 1.24 -16.35
C VAL A 128 -12.98 1.03 -15.16
N THR A 129 -14.02 0.22 -15.33
CA THR A 129 -14.92 -0.20 -14.26
C THR A 129 -14.72 -1.67 -13.95
N HIS A 130 -14.80 -2.05 -12.68
CA HIS A 130 -14.81 -3.45 -12.25
C HIS A 130 -16.05 -3.73 -11.39
N SER A 131 -16.74 -4.82 -11.69
CA SER A 131 -18.00 -5.23 -11.08
C SER A 131 -17.93 -6.68 -10.56
N LEU A 132 -18.30 -6.90 -9.31
CA LEU A 132 -18.34 -8.25 -8.70
C LEU A 132 -19.59 -9.01 -9.15
N LEU A 133 -19.43 -10.16 -9.83
CA LEU A 133 -20.52 -10.94 -10.40
C LEU A 133 -21.21 -11.88 -9.40
N ASN A 134 -20.50 -12.33 -8.36
CA ASN A 134 -20.98 -13.41 -7.49
C ASN A 134 -21.77 -12.93 -6.26
N ALA A 135 -21.83 -11.62 -5.96
CA ALA A 135 -22.27 -11.13 -4.66
C ALA A 135 -23.79 -10.84 -4.52
N GLY A 136 -24.59 -10.98 -5.57
CA GLY A 136 -26.01 -10.54 -5.55
C GLY A 136 -26.18 -9.04 -5.21
N ARG A 137 -25.08 -8.28 -5.22
CA ARG A 137 -24.97 -6.83 -5.04
C ARG A 137 -24.07 -6.30 -6.15
N ASP A 138 -24.53 -5.24 -6.80
CA ASP A 138 -23.74 -4.52 -7.79
C ASP A 138 -22.67 -3.68 -7.08
N VAL A 139 -21.51 -4.29 -6.80
CA VAL A 139 -20.32 -3.54 -6.40
C VAL A 139 -19.57 -3.16 -7.67
N THR A 140 -19.83 -1.96 -8.18
CA THR A 140 -19.08 -1.37 -9.30
C THR A 140 -18.15 -0.29 -8.78
N ARG A 141 -16.88 -0.36 -9.18
CA ARG A 141 -15.86 0.64 -8.87
C ARG A 141 -15.22 1.13 -10.16
N CYS A 142 -14.80 2.38 -10.17
CA CYS A 142 -14.07 2.99 -11.29
C CYS A 142 -12.58 3.08 -10.93
N SER A 143 -11.71 2.97 -11.92
CA SER A 143 -10.29 3.26 -11.74
C SER A 143 -10.08 4.74 -11.45
N ASP A 144 -9.34 5.03 -10.38
CA ASP A 144 -8.92 6.40 -10.08
C ASP A 144 -7.74 6.80 -10.96
N ALA A 145 -7.78 8.04 -11.48
CA ALA A 145 -6.70 8.73 -12.18
C ALA A 145 -5.86 7.86 -13.14
N PRO A 146 -6.40 7.47 -14.31
CA PRO A 146 -5.66 6.70 -15.29
C PRO A 146 -4.36 7.42 -15.70
N THR A 147 -3.28 6.67 -15.78
CA THR A 147 -1.97 7.16 -16.20
C THR A 147 -1.51 6.43 -17.47
N ASN A 148 -0.25 6.57 -17.83
CA ASN A 148 0.36 5.83 -18.92
C ASN A 148 1.77 5.39 -18.53
N ALA A 149 2.33 4.48 -19.32
CA ALA A 149 3.73 4.11 -19.26
C ALA A 149 4.26 3.77 -20.66
N TYR A 150 5.59 3.67 -20.75
CA TYR A 150 6.30 3.30 -21.96
C TYR A 150 7.33 2.22 -21.65
N SER A 151 7.46 1.26 -22.55
CA SER A 151 8.63 0.39 -22.63
C SER A 151 9.09 0.30 -24.08
N ASP A 152 10.39 0.10 -24.31
CA ASP A 152 10.92 -0.10 -25.67
C ASP A 152 10.29 -1.31 -26.38
N ARG A 153 9.81 -2.28 -25.58
CA ARG A 153 9.22 -3.51 -26.10
C ARG A 153 7.73 -3.35 -26.40
N ASP A 154 6.96 -2.68 -25.56
CA ASP A 154 5.49 -2.61 -25.64
C ASP A 154 4.96 -1.29 -26.19
N GLY A 155 5.85 -0.31 -26.39
CA GLY A 155 5.49 1.05 -26.76
C GLY A 155 4.76 1.77 -25.62
N TRP A 156 3.96 2.78 -26.00
CA TRP A 156 3.10 3.48 -25.06
C TRP A 156 1.82 2.71 -24.79
N PHE A 157 1.43 2.66 -23.52
CA PHE A 157 0.16 2.07 -23.07
C PHE A 157 -0.44 2.85 -21.91
N MET A 158 -1.75 2.69 -21.74
CA MET A 158 -2.52 3.30 -20.68
C MET A 158 -2.55 2.36 -19.47
N LEU A 159 -2.54 2.94 -18.27
CA LEU A 159 -2.60 2.25 -16.99
C LEU A 159 -3.88 2.64 -16.26
N ALA A 160 -4.60 1.63 -15.78
CA ALA A 160 -5.75 1.84 -14.92
C ALA A 160 -5.70 0.86 -13.74
N THR A 161 -5.89 1.39 -12.53
CA THR A 161 -5.94 0.57 -11.32
C THR A 161 -7.11 -0.39 -11.34
N ILE A 162 -6.84 -1.65 -11.01
CA ILE A 162 -7.83 -2.69 -10.75
C ILE A 162 -7.44 -3.33 -9.43
N ASP A 163 -8.16 -2.98 -8.38
CA ASP A 163 -7.86 -3.48 -7.04
C ASP A 163 -9.06 -4.25 -6.51
N PRO A 164 -9.15 -5.56 -6.80
CA PRO A 164 -10.15 -6.41 -6.19
C PRO A 164 -9.77 -6.62 -4.72
N ASN A 165 -10.27 -5.75 -3.84
CA ASN A 165 -10.10 -5.90 -2.39
C ASN A 165 -10.82 -7.13 -1.80
N SER A 166 -11.46 -7.95 -2.64
CA SER A 166 -12.16 -9.16 -2.24
C SER A 166 -12.06 -10.24 -3.32
N GLY A 167 -12.09 -11.49 -2.87
CA GLY A 167 -12.16 -12.65 -3.75
C GLY A 167 -13.47 -12.69 -4.52
N GLY A 168 -13.46 -13.42 -5.61
CA GLY A 168 -14.63 -13.71 -6.43
C GLY A 168 -14.44 -13.39 -7.91
N CYS A 169 -15.56 -13.48 -8.62
CA CYS A 169 -15.60 -13.29 -10.05
C CYS A 169 -15.84 -11.82 -10.41
N TRP A 170 -14.89 -11.20 -11.10
CA TRP A 170 -14.91 -9.78 -11.42
C TRP A 170 -15.03 -9.57 -12.93
N GLN A 171 -16.01 -8.77 -13.34
CA GLN A 171 -16.11 -8.25 -14.71
C GLN A 171 -15.39 -6.91 -14.79
N VAL A 172 -14.44 -6.78 -15.72
CA VAL A 172 -13.75 -5.53 -16.03
C VAL A 172 -14.26 -5.01 -17.36
N THR A 173 -14.67 -3.75 -17.40
CA THR A 173 -15.06 -3.05 -18.63
C THR A 173 -14.22 -1.78 -18.75
N ALA A 174 -13.48 -1.65 -19.84
CA ALA A 174 -12.77 -0.44 -20.19
C ALA A 174 -13.45 0.27 -21.35
N ILE A 175 -13.50 1.60 -21.29
CA ILE A 175 -14.01 2.48 -22.33
C ILE A 175 -12.95 3.53 -22.64
N TYR A 176 -12.55 3.65 -23.90
CA TYR A 176 -11.59 4.65 -24.36
C TYR A 176 -12.01 5.19 -25.73
N LYS A 177 -12.17 6.52 -25.84
CA LYS A 177 -12.57 7.20 -27.09
C LYS A 177 -13.77 6.55 -27.82
N GLY A 178 -14.73 6.01 -27.06
CA GLY A 178 -15.94 5.36 -27.56
C GLY A 178 -15.80 3.85 -27.84
N ALA A 179 -14.58 3.32 -27.87
CA ALA A 179 -14.35 1.88 -27.90
C ALA A 179 -14.57 1.29 -26.51
N SER A 180 -15.08 0.06 -26.44
CA SER A 180 -15.34 -0.66 -25.19
C SER A 180 -14.83 -2.09 -25.29
N LEU A 181 -14.17 -2.55 -24.23
CA LEU A 181 -13.72 -3.94 -24.09
C LEU A 181 -14.12 -4.47 -22.72
N THR A 182 -14.56 -5.73 -22.66
CA THR A 182 -14.98 -6.37 -21.41
C THR A 182 -14.39 -7.77 -21.31
N TYR A 183 -13.90 -8.12 -20.13
CA TYR A 183 -13.49 -9.47 -19.79
C TYR A 183 -13.89 -9.77 -18.33
N VAL A 184 -13.83 -11.04 -17.98
CA VAL A 184 -14.09 -11.54 -16.63
C VAL A 184 -12.86 -12.27 -16.14
N TYR A 185 -12.49 -12.09 -14.88
CA TYR A 185 -11.44 -12.86 -14.23
C TYR A 185 -11.89 -13.31 -12.84
N TYR A 186 -11.25 -14.34 -12.32
CA TYR A 186 -11.42 -14.77 -10.94
C TYR A 186 -10.24 -14.22 -10.13
N SER A 187 -10.55 -13.50 -9.06
CA SER A 187 -9.57 -13.19 -8.02
C SER A 187 -9.79 -14.16 -6.87
N GLU A 188 -8.73 -14.79 -6.38
CA GLU A 188 -8.80 -15.48 -5.08
C GLU A 188 -9.10 -14.49 -3.95
N GLY A 189 -8.89 -13.20 -4.18
CA GLY A 189 -8.96 -12.15 -3.18
C GLY A 189 -7.80 -12.21 -2.20
N PRO A 190 -7.77 -11.31 -1.21
CA PRO A 190 -7.27 -11.74 0.09
C PRO A 190 -8.09 -12.97 0.49
N VAL A 191 -7.40 -14.02 0.90
CA VAL A 191 -8.04 -15.27 1.32
C VAL A 191 -9.15 -14.95 2.34
N ASP A 192 -10.25 -15.70 2.33
CA ASP A 192 -11.45 -15.45 3.16
C ASP A 192 -11.10 -15.46 4.68
N PRO A 193 -11.37 -14.37 5.43
CA PRO A 193 -10.94 -14.22 6.82
C PRO A 193 -11.68 -15.01 7.88
N GLU A 194 -12.56 -15.93 7.52
CA GLU A 194 -12.97 -16.97 8.48
C GLU A 194 -11.81 -17.90 8.90
N GLU A 195 -10.65 -17.82 8.23
CA GLU A 195 -9.40 -18.49 8.64
C GLU A 195 -8.21 -17.53 8.91
N PHE A 196 -8.44 -16.20 9.03
CA PHE A 196 -7.37 -15.25 9.42
C PHE A 196 -7.36 -14.96 10.91
N GLY A 197 -6.45 -15.68 11.56
CA GLY A 197 -5.93 -15.30 12.86
C GLY A 197 -4.89 -14.21 12.71
N VAL A 198 -4.84 -13.34 13.72
CA VAL A 198 -3.60 -12.72 14.18
C VAL A 198 -2.99 -11.69 13.19
N VAL A 199 -3.01 -10.41 13.55
CA VAL A 199 -2.33 -9.32 12.83
C VAL A 199 -0.86 -9.71 12.57
N PRO A 200 -0.38 -9.69 11.31
CA PRO A 200 1.01 -10.01 10.99
C PRO A 200 1.97 -8.92 11.48
N SER A 201 3.23 -9.28 11.67
CA SER A 201 4.30 -8.33 12.01
C SER A 201 4.82 -7.66 10.76
N VAL A 202 4.61 -6.35 10.66
CA VAL A 202 5.13 -5.48 9.59
C VAL A 202 6.16 -4.47 10.08
N VAL A 203 6.54 -4.52 11.36
CA VAL A 203 7.70 -3.77 11.88
C VAL A 203 8.99 -4.28 11.24
N GLY A 204 9.86 -3.37 10.80
CA GLY A 204 11.15 -3.70 10.18
C GLY A 204 11.14 -3.84 8.65
N ILE A 205 9.99 -3.60 7.99
CA ILE A 205 9.88 -3.58 6.53
C ILE A 205 9.44 -2.21 6.02
N THR A 206 9.59 -1.96 4.72
CA THR A 206 9.17 -0.69 4.11
C THR A 206 7.65 -0.48 4.20
N LEU A 207 7.22 0.77 4.28
CA LEU A 207 5.81 1.16 4.38
C LEU A 207 4.98 0.60 3.22
N GLU A 208 5.50 0.67 1.99
CA GLU A 208 4.85 0.06 0.82
C GLU A 208 4.59 -1.44 1.05
N ARG A 209 5.61 -2.18 1.50
CA ARG A 209 5.49 -3.62 1.74
C ARG A 209 4.55 -3.92 2.91
N ALA A 210 4.58 -3.11 3.96
CA ALA A 210 3.71 -3.25 5.12
C ALA A 210 2.23 -3.06 4.75
N ILE A 211 1.90 -2.04 3.95
CA ILE A 211 0.54 -1.81 3.44
C ILE A 211 0.07 -3.01 2.62
N VAL A 212 0.95 -3.54 1.76
CA VAL A 212 0.67 -4.72 0.95
C VAL A 212 0.39 -5.96 1.80
N GLU A 213 1.23 -6.22 2.80
CA GLU A 213 1.12 -7.40 3.66
C GLU A 213 -0.14 -7.35 4.53
N LEU A 214 -0.41 -6.20 5.17
CA LEU A 214 -1.63 -6.00 5.95
C LEU A 214 -2.89 -6.10 5.09
N SER A 215 -2.89 -5.48 3.90
CA SER A 215 -4.03 -5.58 2.98
C SER A 215 -4.25 -7.00 2.49
N ALA A 216 -3.20 -7.78 2.25
CA ALA A 216 -3.31 -9.19 1.87
C ALA A 216 -3.87 -10.06 3.01
N SER A 217 -3.63 -9.67 4.27
CA SER A 217 -4.23 -10.27 5.47
C SER A 217 -5.61 -9.70 5.84
N GLY A 218 -6.20 -8.87 4.98
CA GLY A 218 -7.53 -8.32 5.19
C GLY A 218 -7.60 -7.14 6.16
N TYR A 219 -6.49 -6.51 6.53
CA TYR A 219 -6.44 -5.32 7.38
C TYR A 219 -6.25 -4.04 6.56
N GLN A 220 -6.73 -2.91 7.08
CA GLN A 220 -6.43 -1.59 6.51
C GLN A 220 -5.18 -1.02 7.18
N ALA A 221 -4.15 -0.71 6.40
CA ALA A 221 -2.96 -0.04 6.91
C ALA A 221 -3.12 1.49 6.80
N ILE A 222 -2.92 2.22 7.91
CA ILE A 222 -2.92 3.68 7.92
C ILE A 222 -1.56 4.19 8.42
N PRO A 223 -0.71 4.79 7.58
CA PRO A 223 0.48 5.49 8.05
C PRO A 223 0.09 6.73 8.87
N LEU A 224 0.76 6.98 9.98
CA LEU A 224 0.48 8.09 10.89
C LEU A 224 1.40 9.30 10.70
N ASP A 225 2.62 9.10 10.21
CA ASP A 225 3.72 10.07 10.29
C ASP A 225 4.49 10.27 8.97
N SER A 226 4.36 9.37 7.99
CA SER A 226 4.99 9.51 6.66
C SER A 226 4.14 8.97 5.53
N ASP A 227 4.16 9.69 4.41
CA ASP A 227 3.62 9.23 3.12
C ASP A 227 4.72 8.66 2.19
N ASP A 228 5.97 8.62 2.64
CA ASP A 228 7.09 8.09 1.86
C ASP A 228 7.06 6.55 1.84
N PRO A 229 6.82 5.91 0.69
CA PRO A 229 6.64 4.46 0.58
C PRO A 229 7.90 3.65 0.96
N TYR A 230 9.08 4.28 0.97
CA TYR A 230 10.35 3.62 1.25
C TYR A 230 10.79 3.73 2.71
N THR A 231 10.04 4.44 3.55
CA THR A 231 10.32 4.51 5.00
C THR A 231 10.03 3.18 5.70
N GLU A 232 10.87 2.80 6.66
CA GLU A 232 10.69 1.55 7.42
C GLU A 232 9.63 1.74 8.51
N VAL A 233 8.72 0.78 8.64
CA VAL A 233 7.73 0.73 9.73
C VAL A 233 8.44 0.39 11.04
N CYS A 234 8.36 1.30 12.01
CA CYS A 234 8.98 1.13 13.32
C CYS A 234 8.01 0.64 14.39
N ALA A 235 6.72 0.96 14.23
CA ALA A 235 5.68 0.47 15.12
C ALA A 235 4.39 0.24 14.36
N GLN A 236 3.60 -0.70 14.86
CA GLN A 236 2.25 -0.96 14.39
C GLN A 236 1.30 -1.05 15.59
N GLU A 237 0.06 -0.61 15.42
CA GLU A 237 -0.99 -0.74 16.42
C GLU A 237 -2.34 -1.05 15.75
N PRO A 238 -2.99 -2.18 16.07
CA PRO A 238 -2.59 -3.20 17.05
C PRO A 238 -1.31 -3.95 16.68
N GLY A 239 -0.61 -4.42 17.71
CA GLY A 239 0.64 -5.17 17.56
C GLY A 239 0.46 -6.48 16.80
N ALA A 240 1.56 -7.01 16.27
CA ALA A 240 1.57 -8.36 15.72
C ALA A 240 1.10 -9.37 16.77
N GLY A 241 0.34 -10.38 16.38
CA GLY A 241 -0.20 -11.35 17.36
C GLY A 241 -1.66 -11.11 17.74
N VAL A 242 -2.20 -9.91 17.51
CA VAL A 242 -3.55 -9.54 17.96
C VAL A 242 -4.60 -10.07 17.00
N GLU A 243 -5.64 -10.74 17.50
CA GLU A 243 -6.80 -11.11 16.68
C GLU A 243 -7.70 -9.87 16.50
N LEU A 244 -8.05 -9.55 15.25
CA LEU A 244 -8.95 -8.46 14.91
C LEU A 244 -9.98 -8.92 13.89
N ASP A 245 -11.13 -8.25 13.88
CA ASP A 245 -12.12 -8.44 12.82
C ASP A 245 -11.55 -7.95 11.48
N PRO A 246 -11.91 -8.57 10.35
CA PRO A 246 -11.45 -8.16 9.03
C PRO A 246 -11.84 -6.73 8.68
N GLY A 247 -10.97 -6.05 7.96
CA GLY A 247 -11.10 -4.63 7.63
C GLY A 247 -10.76 -3.70 8.79
N SER A 248 -10.39 -4.23 9.97
CA SER A 248 -9.85 -3.43 11.06
C SER A 248 -8.61 -2.66 10.62
N VAL A 249 -8.44 -1.49 11.24
CA VAL A 249 -7.32 -0.59 10.97
C VAL A 249 -6.12 -1.00 11.81
N VAL A 250 -4.97 -1.16 11.15
CA VAL A 250 -3.65 -1.23 11.77
C VAL A 250 -2.93 0.07 11.43
N SER A 251 -2.71 0.88 12.45
CA SER A 251 -1.96 2.13 12.35
C SER A 251 -0.48 1.83 12.27
N LEU A 252 0.22 2.44 11.32
CA LEU A 252 1.66 2.28 11.11
C LEU A 252 2.36 3.57 11.46
N ARG A 253 3.40 3.47 12.27
CA ARG A 253 4.39 4.54 12.43
C ARG A 253 5.61 4.14 11.65
N THR A 254 6.16 5.07 10.89
CA THR A 254 7.41 4.87 10.18
C THR A 254 8.50 5.71 10.80
N ALA A 255 9.68 5.14 10.89
CA ALA A 255 10.84 5.93 11.16
C ALA A 255 11.20 6.66 9.87
N ALA A 256 11.36 7.98 9.95
CA ALA A 256 12.25 8.66 9.02
C ALA A 256 13.67 8.12 9.28
N ALA A 257 13.94 6.98 8.64
CA ALA A 257 15.15 6.17 8.66
C ALA A 257 15.73 5.65 10.00
N ILE A 258 15.55 6.27 11.20
CA ILE A 258 16.46 5.96 12.34
C ILE A 258 15.80 5.76 13.74
N TRP A 259 14.52 5.35 13.84
CA TRP A 259 13.83 5.31 15.16
C TRP A 259 13.06 4.03 15.51
N CYS A 260 13.49 2.85 15.04
CA CYS A 260 12.85 1.60 15.50
C CYS A 260 13.16 1.27 16.97
N ASP A 261 14.39 1.54 17.45
CA ASP A 261 14.80 1.20 18.82
C ASP A 261 14.44 2.28 19.86
N ALA A 262 14.37 3.55 19.44
CA ALA A 262 14.16 4.68 20.33
C ALA A 262 12.69 4.90 20.75
N LEU A 263 11.71 4.48 19.94
CA LEU A 263 10.28 4.54 20.30
C LEU A 263 9.88 3.54 21.40
N LEU A 264 10.77 2.60 21.75
CA LEU A 264 10.58 1.65 22.85
C LEU A 264 11.23 2.12 24.17
N ASP A 265 11.93 3.26 24.16
CA ASP A 265 12.56 3.85 25.34
C ASP A 265 11.78 5.10 25.83
N PRO A 266 11.10 5.03 27.00
CA PRO A 266 10.36 6.16 27.56
C PRO A 266 11.24 7.32 28.06
N SER A 267 12.57 7.25 27.93
CA SER A 267 13.49 8.34 28.30
C SER A 267 13.69 9.41 27.22
N ILE A 268 13.15 9.21 26.02
CA ILE A 268 13.24 10.17 24.91
C ILE A 268 11.99 11.09 24.91
N SER A 269 12.22 12.39 25.13
CA SER A 269 11.15 13.39 25.29
C SER A 269 10.65 13.91 23.94
N PRO A 270 9.35 13.75 23.60
CA PRO A 270 8.75 14.33 22.39
C PRO A 270 8.39 15.83 22.53
N ASN A 271 8.85 16.52 23.57
CA ASN A 271 8.26 17.79 23.99
C ASN A 271 8.92 19.08 23.47
N THR A 272 9.98 19.04 22.67
CA THR A 272 10.60 20.29 22.19
C THR A 272 9.92 20.75 20.89
N ARG A 273 8.70 21.28 21.03
CA ARG A 273 8.04 22.01 19.95
C ARG A 273 8.72 23.38 19.86
N PHE A 274 9.57 23.58 18.85
CA PHE A 274 10.06 24.93 18.57
C PHE A 274 8.87 25.82 18.25
N ASP A 275 8.65 26.87 19.05
CA ASP A 275 7.69 27.89 18.72
C ASP A 275 8.15 28.54 17.41
N THR A 276 7.36 28.28 16.36
CA THR A 276 7.54 28.93 15.08
C THR A 276 6.68 30.19 15.09
N TYR A 277 7.32 31.35 14.98
CA TYR A 277 6.59 32.59 14.74
C TYR A 277 6.57 32.86 13.24
N THR A 278 5.42 33.22 12.70
CA THR A 278 5.30 33.74 11.34
C THR A 278 5.11 35.24 11.42
N ASP A 279 6.01 36.02 10.83
CA ASP A 279 5.84 37.47 10.82
C ASP A 279 4.78 37.93 9.83
N ASP A 280 4.46 39.22 9.85
CA ASP A 280 3.45 39.85 8.97
C ASP A 280 3.78 39.73 7.47
N LEU A 281 4.98 39.27 7.11
CA LEU A 281 5.41 39.02 5.73
C LEU A 281 5.34 37.53 5.36
N GLY A 282 4.80 36.67 6.22
CA GLY A 282 4.63 35.23 5.96
C GLY A 282 5.90 34.40 6.16
N ARG A 283 6.91 34.93 6.88
CA ARG A 283 8.20 34.25 7.08
C ARG A 283 8.22 33.51 8.41
N THR A 284 8.67 32.25 8.40
CA THR A 284 8.71 31.37 9.59
C THR A 284 10.07 31.45 10.28
N TRP A 285 10.05 31.70 11.60
CA TRP A 285 11.23 31.86 12.46
C TRP A 285 11.32 30.72 13.47
N TYR A 286 12.53 30.26 13.81
CA TYR A 286 12.78 29.30 14.90
C TYR A 286 13.35 30.03 16.11
N ALA A 287 12.66 30.00 17.24
CA ALA A 287 13.17 30.58 18.48
C ALA A 287 14.14 29.60 19.17
N THR A 288 15.36 30.05 19.47
CA THR A 288 16.17 29.43 20.52
C THR A 288 15.65 29.93 21.87
N SER A 289 15.77 29.16 22.95
CA SER A 289 15.32 29.62 24.28
C SER A 289 16.30 30.57 24.97
N CYS A 290 17.36 30.97 24.26
CA CYS A 290 18.37 31.91 24.72
C CYS A 290 17.82 33.35 24.78
N PRO A 291 17.70 33.97 25.97
CA PRO A 291 16.96 35.22 26.16
C PRO A 291 17.60 36.46 25.52
N ASP A 292 18.91 36.43 25.23
CA ASP A 292 19.65 37.53 24.60
C ASP A 292 20.12 37.20 23.16
N ALA A 293 19.76 36.00 22.66
CA ALA A 293 20.04 35.63 21.29
C ALA A 293 18.96 36.27 20.40
N ASP A 294 19.21 37.48 19.92
CA ASP A 294 18.53 38.06 18.74
C ASP A 294 18.94 37.27 17.47
N VAL A 295 18.83 35.95 17.52
CA VAL A 295 19.30 35.03 16.48
C VAL A 295 18.13 34.76 15.55
N LEU A 296 17.85 35.79 14.76
CA LEU A 296 16.88 35.78 13.68
C LEU A 296 17.52 35.13 12.44
N LEU A 297 17.24 33.85 12.18
CA LEU A 297 17.54 33.21 10.89
C LEU A 297 16.67 33.86 9.79
N ARG A 298 17.20 34.90 9.15
CA ARG A 298 16.49 35.67 8.10
C ARG A 298 16.31 34.83 6.83
N ALA A 299 15.09 34.38 6.56
CA ALA A 299 14.67 33.97 5.22
C ALA A 299 14.48 35.24 4.36
N GLY A 300 15.58 35.77 3.82
CA GLY A 300 15.56 37.04 3.08
C GLY A 300 16.91 37.44 2.48
N VAL A 301 17.21 36.84 1.33
CA VAL A 301 18.04 37.24 0.17
C VAL A 301 19.45 37.86 0.32
N ASP A 302 19.98 38.18 1.50
CA ASP A 302 21.37 38.70 1.61
C ASP A 302 22.31 37.85 2.51
N HIS A 303 21.81 36.76 3.12
CA HIS A 303 22.62 35.84 3.91
C HIS A 303 22.29 34.38 3.58
N ALA A 304 22.68 33.93 2.39
CA ALA A 304 22.68 32.51 2.03
C ALA A 304 23.64 31.68 2.91
N ASP A 305 24.56 32.32 3.63
CA ASP A 305 25.59 31.65 4.44
C ASP A 305 25.06 30.87 5.65
N ALA A 306 23.79 31.06 6.03
CA ALA A 306 23.19 30.40 7.20
C ALA A 306 22.13 29.34 6.86
N LEU A 307 21.71 29.21 5.59
CA LEU A 307 20.81 28.14 5.19
C LEU A 307 21.63 26.88 4.90
N PRO A 308 21.24 25.71 5.44
CA PRO A 308 21.90 24.47 5.07
C PRO A 308 21.63 24.15 3.60
N LYS A 309 22.63 23.56 2.94
CA LYS A 309 22.46 23.01 1.60
C LYS A 309 21.51 21.82 1.70
N GLU A 310 20.62 21.65 0.75
CA GLU A 310 19.81 20.46 0.67
C GLU A 310 20.69 19.20 0.60
N GLY A 311 20.37 18.23 1.46
CA GLY A 311 21.15 17.02 1.67
C GLY A 311 22.32 17.16 2.66
N ALA A 312 22.67 18.37 3.12
CA ALA A 312 23.64 18.54 4.20
C ALA A 312 23.02 18.37 5.60
N THR A 313 21.69 18.41 5.68
CA THR A 313 20.90 18.23 6.89
C THR A 313 19.99 17.01 6.80
N ASP A 314 20.39 15.99 6.04
CA ASP A 314 19.80 14.67 6.24
C ASP A 314 20.15 14.13 7.63
N TYR A 315 19.41 13.12 8.09
CA TYR A 315 19.60 12.61 9.44
C TYR A 315 21.03 12.11 9.68
N VAL A 316 21.61 11.38 8.71
CA VAL A 316 22.94 10.77 8.88
C VAL A 316 23.98 11.86 9.07
N SER A 317 23.93 12.90 8.24
CA SER A 317 24.79 14.08 8.34
C SER A 317 24.58 14.83 9.66
N ALA A 318 23.34 14.95 10.13
CA ALA A 318 23.02 15.57 11.40
C ALA A 318 23.50 14.76 12.61
N ALA A 319 23.39 13.44 12.58
CA ALA A 319 23.85 12.54 13.63
C ALA A 319 25.39 12.52 13.74
N ASP A 320 26.10 12.33 12.62
CA ASP A 320 27.56 12.40 12.58
C ASP A 320 28.06 13.77 13.07
N SER A 321 27.36 14.84 12.69
CA SER A 321 27.66 16.19 13.16
C SER A 321 27.36 16.36 14.64
N GLN A 322 26.28 15.78 15.16
CA GLN A 322 25.93 15.83 16.59
C GLN A 322 26.98 15.10 17.44
N GLU A 323 27.47 13.93 17.03
CA GLU A 323 28.49 13.20 17.79
C GLU A 323 29.78 14.02 17.92
N THR A 324 30.23 14.63 16.82
CA THR A 324 31.43 15.48 16.83
C THR A 324 31.20 16.79 17.58
N PHE A 325 29.98 17.33 17.51
CA PHE A 325 29.57 18.51 18.26
C PHE A 325 29.51 18.22 19.77
N ALA A 326 28.98 17.08 20.21
CA ALA A 326 28.86 16.74 21.63
C ALA A 326 30.22 16.78 22.34
N VAL A 327 31.28 16.31 21.68
CA VAL A 327 32.64 16.34 22.22
C VAL A 327 33.17 17.78 22.31
N THR A 328 32.99 18.59 21.28
CA THR A 328 33.60 19.95 21.23
C THR A 328 32.76 20.99 21.94
N GLY A 329 31.44 20.83 21.92
CA GLY A 329 30.47 21.75 22.47
C GLY A 329 30.42 21.72 23.99
N ALA A 330 30.66 20.55 24.60
CA ALA A 330 30.85 20.46 26.05
C ALA A 330 32.00 21.35 26.52
N ASP A 331 33.13 21.35 25.81
CA ASP A 331 34.32 22.14 26.17
C ASP A 331 34.17 23.64 25.85
N SER A 332 33.39 24.00 24.81
CA SER A 332 33.37 25.36 24.26
C SER A 332 32.16 26.19 24.70
N TRP A 333 31.01 25.57 24.92
CA TRP A 333 29.74 26.24 25.18
C TRP A 333 28.98 25.63 26.35
N GLY A 334 29.64 24.86 27.22
CA GLY A 334 28.98 24.24 28.38
C GLY A 334 27.76 23.40 28.00
N VAL A 335 27.82 22.73 26.84
CA VAL A 335 26.75 21.85 26.39
C VAL A 335 26.71 20.64 27.32
N THR A 336 25.62 20.50 28.08
CA THR A 336 25.40 19.41 29.03
C THR A 336 24.92 18.15 28.33
N SER A 337 24.11 18.31 27.29
CA SER A 337 23.66 17.22 26.43
C SER A 337 23.35 17.72 25.01
N SER A 338 23.30 16.82 24.04
CA SER A 338 22.85 17.17 22.69
C SER A 338 22.11 16.01 22.02
N ALA A 339 21.22 16.35 21.09
CA ALA A 339 20.40 15.41 20.35
C ALA A 339 20.24 15.86 18.89
N VAL A 340 19.75 14.97 18.02
CA VAL A 340 19.31 15.34 16.67
C VAL A 340 17.83 15.72 16.75
N GLY A 341 17.51 16.96 16.40
CA GLY A 341 16.14 17.49 16.35
C GLY A 341 15.61 17.52 14.91
N ILE A 342 14.29 17.42 14.77
CA ILE A 342 13.63 17.61 13.47
C ILE A 342 13.50 19.11 13.19
N ARG A 343 13.88 19.50 11.98
CA ARG A 343 13.71 20.85 11.44
C ARG A 343 12.77 20.81 10.23
N HIS A 344 12.00 21.87 10.07
CA HIS A 344 11.00 22.03 9.01
C HIS A 344 11.28 23.30 8.21
N GLY A 345 12.52 23.48 7.80
CA GLY A 345 13.04 24.79 7.43
C GLY A 345 13.34 24.96 5.95
N ASP A 346 13.65 26.19 5.59
CA ASP A 346 14.21 26.49 4.28
C ASP A 346 15.62 25.89 4.15
N VAL A 347 15.87 25.25 3.01
CA VAL A 347 17.19 24.80 2.55
C VAL A 347 17.49 25.46 1.22
N TRP A 348 18.76 25.66 0.89
CA TRP A 348 19.14 26.07 -0.45
C TRP A 348 19.60 24.87 -1.28
N TYR A 349 19.29 24.89 -2.58
CA TYR A 349 19.79 23.91 -3.54
C TYR A 349 20.20 24.63 -4.82
N THR A 350 20.98 23.96 -5.66
CA THR A 350 21.34 24.46 -6.99
C THR A 350 20.48 23.71 -8.01
N ASP A 351 19.71 24.44 -8.83
CA ASP A 351 18.90 23.83 -9.88
C ASP A 351 19.75 23.39 -11.09
N GLU A 352 19.11 22.81 -12.11
CA GLU A 352 19.79 22.28 -13.30
C GLU A 352 20.55 23.38 -14.09
N ASP A 353 20.13 24.63 -13.97
CA ASP A 353 20.76 25.78 -14.62
C ASP A 353 21.93 26.36 -13.81
N GLY A 354 22.20 25.81 -12.62
CA GLY A 354 23.24 26.31 -11.73
C GLY A 354 22.79 27.45 -10.82
N GLU A 355 21.49 27.79 -10.81
CA GLU A 355 20.95 28.88 -10.01
C GLU A 355 20.65 28.41 -8.59
N VAL A 356 20.97 29.25 -7.60
CA VAL A 356 20.66 28.96 -6.19
C VAL A 356 19.19 29.24 -5.93
N ARG A 357 18.47 28.23 -5.47
CA ARG A 357 17.06 28.27 -5.11
C ARG A 357 16.89 27.93 -3.64
N VAL A 358 15.80 28.40 -3.06
CA VAL A 358 15.39 28.06 -1.69
C VAL A 358 14.07 27.30 -1.77
N ARG A 359 13.95 26.24 -0.99
CA ARG A 359 12.68 25.54 -0.80
C ARG A 359 12.50 25.11 0.64
N TRP A 360 11.25 25.00 1.03
CA TRP A 360 10.88 24.36 2.28
C TRP A 360 11.17 22.87 2.20
N PHE A 361 11.84 22.32 3.21
CA PHE A 361 12.25 20.92 3.24
C PHE A 361 12.11 20.36 4.66
N ARG A 362 11.84 19.06 4.77
CA ARG A 362 11.90 18.35 6.06
C ARG A 362 13.34 17.89 6.27
N ASP A 363 14.00 18.42 7.27
CA ASP A 363 15.41 18.14 7.55
C ASP A 363 15.70 18.08 9.05
N TYR A 364 16.98 18.10 9.43
CA TYR A 364 17.41 17.90 10.81
C TYR A 364 18.36 19.00 11.28
N LEU A 365 18.41 19.19 12.59
CA LEU A 365 19.32 20.09 13.30
C LEU A 365 19.95 19.38 14.51
N ILE A 366 20.94 20.01 15.13
CA ILE A 366 21.50 19.59 16.42
C ILE A 366 20.82 20.40 17.52
N GLU A 367 20.19 19.74 18.48
CA GLU A 367 19.73 20.36 19.71
C GLU A 367 20.87 20.32 20.73
N ALA A 368 21.28 21.47 21.25
CA ALA A 368 22.33 21.62 22.23
C ALA A 368 21.74 22.16 23.52
N TYR A 369 21.81 21.38 24.59
CA TYR A 369 21.29 21.74 25.89
C TYR A 369 22.40 22.34 26.75
N ILE A 370 22.15 23.46 27.40
CA ILE A 370 23.11 24.22 28.19
C ILE A 370 22.52 24.58 29.57
N ASP A 371 23.36 24.68 30.59
CA ASP A 371 22.95 24.97 31.98
C ASP A 371 23.12 26.44 32.39
N ASP A 372 23.94 27.21 31.66
CA ASP A 372 24.19 28.63 31.91
C ASP A 372 23.78 29.49 30.69
N PRO A 373 22.86 30.45 30.82
CA PRO A 373 22.50 31.38 29.74
C PRO A 373 23.69 32.19 29.21
N ALA A 374 24.76 32.36 29.98
CA ALA A 374 25.99 33.01 29.50
C ALA A 374 26.69 32.23 28.38
N ASN A 375 26.38 30.93 28.22
CA ASN A 375 26.92 30.08 27.16
C ASN A 375 26.13 30.15 25.85
N CYS A 376 25.00 30.87 25.83
CA CYS A 376 24.24 31.09 24.61
C CYS A 376 25.07 31.83 23.54
N PRO A 377 25.20 31.31 22.31
CA PRO A 377 25.86 32.05 21.25
C PRO A 377 25.01 33.26 20.82
N SER A 378 25.69 34.37 20.47
CA SER A 378 25.04 35.61 20.02
C SER A 378 24.70 35.63 18.52
N VAL A 379 25.07 34.58 17.77
CA VAL A 379 24.83 34.44 16.33
C VAL A 379 24.36 33.02 16.01
N PRO A 380 23.62 32.81 14.90
CA PRO A 380 23.27 31.47 14.48
C PRO A 380 24.52 30.62 14.31
N TYR A 381 24.47 29.39 14.79
CA TYR A 381 25.60 28.48 14.77
C TYR A 381 25.27 27.27 13.91
N THR A 382 26.25 26.85 13.10
CA THR A 382 26.20 25.60 12.37
C THR A 382 27.43 24.78 12.69
N TRP A 383 27.28 23.46 12.72
CA TRP A 383 28.37 22.51 12.91
C TRP A 383 28.39 21.56 11.72
N ASN A 384 29.48 21.55 10.97
CA ASN A 384 29.60 20.81 9.70
C ASN A 384 28.46 21.09 8.69
N GLY A 385 27.88 22.30 8.73
CA GLY A 385 26.77 22.68 7.86
C GLY A 385 25.37 22.33 8.41
N VAL A 386 25.29 21.67 9.57
CA VAL A 386 24.04 21.36 10.26
C VAL A 386 23.74 22.48 11.27
N PRO A 387 22.54 23.09 11.26
CA PRO A 387 22.16 24.10 12.25
C PRO A 387 22.20 23.55 13.67
N VAL A 388 22.63 24.38 14.62
CA VAL A 388 22.60 24.04 16.06
C VAL A 388 21.62 24.97 16.78
N ALA A 389 20.62 24.39 17.42
CA ALA A 389 19.65 25.08 18.26
C ALA A 389 20.04 24.91 19.73
N PHE A 390 20.26 26.03 20.43
CA PHE A 390 20.62 26.01 21.85
C PHE A 390 19.38 26.17 22.73
N THR A 391 19.27 25.29 23.72
CA THR A 391 18.15 25.23 24.67
C THR A 391 18.71 25.27 26.09
N LEU A 392 18.22 26.20 26.92
CA LEU A 392 18.51 26.20 28.35
C LEU A 392 17.77 25.05 29.04
N GLU A 393 18.49 24.21 29.78
CA GLU A 393 17.87 23.22 30.65
C GLU A 393 17.19 23.93 31.82
N ASP A 394 15.90 23.65 32.03
CA ASP A 394 15.20 24.12 33.21
C ASP A 394 15.85 23.49 34.45
N THR A 395 16.60 24.30 35.18
CA THR A 395 17.12 23.93 36.51
C THR A 395 15.99 24.14 37.52
N GLU A 396 15.17 23.11 37.74
CA GLU A 396 14.14 23.10 38.80
C GLU A 396 14.71 23.39 40.20
#